data_AF-A0A0X1U6X5-F1
#
_entry.id   AF-A0A0X1U6X5-F1
#
_cell.length_a   1.000
_cell.length_b   1.000
_cell.length_c   1.000
_cell.angle_alpha   90.00
_cell.angle_beta   90.00
_cell.angle_gamma   90.00
#
_symmetry.space_group_name_H-M   'P 1'
#
loop_
_entity.id
_entity.type
_entity.pdbx_description
1 polymer ?
#
loop_
_entity_poly.entity_id
_entity_poly.type
_entity_poly.pdbx_seq_one_letter_code
_entity_poly.pdbx_strand_id
1 'polypeptide(L)'
;MKIYSADARKVDYMNVEQNPYLGTIDFAPDLYEVFKLNGKYYSLGIVAANKEYGAANELRRFNVEKEKSYHENDITCPICGYVDYDSWEEDDENEEYQCGRCGAILEVTRNVQVTYSAKVKELPKIWE
;
A
#
# COMPACT_ATOMS: atom_id res chain seq x y z
N MET A 1 4.77 23.47 8.58
CA MET A 1 5.06 22.76 7.33
C MET A 1 3.89 22.92 6.35
N LYS A 2 4.16 23.28 5.09
CA LYS A 2 3.16 23.27 4.01
C LYS A 2 2.93 21.84 3.52
N ILE A 3 1.67 21.45 3.34
CA ILE A 3 1.30 20.10 2.93
C ILE A 3 0.66 20.15 1.55
N TYR A 4 1.16 19.29 0.66
CA TYR A 4 0.67 19.09 -0.69
C TYR A 4 0.13 17.66 -0.86
N SER A 5 -0.69 17.43 -1.88
CA SER A 5 -1.29 16.12 -2.12
C SER A 5 -0.32 15.18 -2.83
N ALA A 6 -0.19 13.97 -2.29
CA ALA A 6 0.45 12.83 -2.95
C ALA A 6 -0.57 11.90 -3.65
N ASP A 7 -1.84 12.31 -3.76
CA ASP A 7 -2.89 11.57 -4.49
C ASP A 7 -3.03 12.04 -5.95
N ALA A 8 -2.22 13.00 -6.40
CA ALA A 8 -2.33 13.53 -7.75
C ALA A 8 -2.05 12.45 -8.81
N ARG A 9 -2.80 12.47 -9.93
CA ARG A 9 -2.62 11.55 -11.07
C ARG A 9 -1.17 11.47 -11.56
N LYS A 10 -0.41 12.54 -11.38
CA LYS A 10 1.04 12.61 -11.52
C LYS A 10 1.56 13.37 -10.31
N VAL A 11 2.03 12.65 -9.31
CA VAL A 11 2.80 13.25 -8.22
C VAL A 11 4.17 13.59 -8.78
N ASP A 12 4.55 14.86 -8.74
CA ASP A 12 5.95 15.22 -8.93
C ASP A 12 6.66 15.09 -7.58
N TYR A 13 7.38 13.97 -7.40
CA TYR A 13 8.13 13.68 -6.18
C TYR A 13 9.34 14.61 -6.01
N MET A 14 9.83 15.20 -7.11
CA MET A 14 10.98 16.12 -7.10
C MET A 14 10.54 17.56 -6.90
N ASN A 15 9.31 17.90 -7.30
CA ASN A 15 8.74 19.25 -7.18
C ASN A 15 7.35 19.20 -6.51
N VAL A 16 7.28 18.67 -5.29
CA VAL A 16 5.99 18.45 -4.58
C VAL A 16 5.15 19.72 -4.40
N GLU A 17 5.76 20.90 -4.44
CA GLU A 17 5.06 22.19 -4.37
C GLU A 17 4.17 22.46 -5.60
N GLN A 18 4.37 21.74 -6.71
CA GLN A 18 3.49 21.80 -7.89
C GLN A 18 2.22 20.95 -7.73
N ASN A 19 2.20 20.05 -6.74
CA ASN A 19 1.02 19.25 -6.45
C ASN A 19 -0.08 20.12 -5.79
N PRO A 20 -1.34 19.65 -5.74
CA PRO A 20 -2.41 20.38 -5.08
C PRO A 20 -2.09 20.69 -3.61
N TYR A 21 -2.17 21.96 -3.22
CA TYR A 21 -1.96 22.38 -1.83
C TYR A 21 -3.14 21.95 -0.94
N LEU A 22 -2.83 21.30 0.18
CA LEU A 22 -3.82 20.80 1.14
C LEU A 22 -3.98 21.71 2.36
N GLY A 23 -2.91 22.39 2.79
CA GLY A 23 -2.93 23.26 3.96
C GLY A 23 -1.56 23.40 4.63
N THR A 24 -1.53 24.04 5.80
CA THR A 24 -0.33 24.17 6.63
C THR A 24 -0.60 23.55 8.00
N ILE A 25 0.40 22.84 8.51
CA ILE A 25 0.43 22.29 9.87
C ILE A 25 1.56 22.96 10.67
N ASP A 26 1.42 23.01 11.99
CA ASP A 26 2.38 23.62 12.92
C ASP A 26 3.20 22.60 13.73
N PHE A 27 2.98 21.31 13.48
CA PHE A 27 3.78 20.19 13.96
C PHE A 27 4.61 19.57 12.82
N ALA A 28 5.56 18.72 13.19
CA ALA A 28 6.46 18.03 12.26
C ALA A 28 6.22 16.52 12.34
N PRO A 29 5.24 15.98 11.59
CA PRO A 29 5.02 14.54 11.55
C PRO A 29 6.22 13.85 10.88
N ASP A 30 6.55 12.66 11.35
CA ASP A 30 7.50 11.78 10.65
C ASP A 30 6.82 11.05 9.49
N LEU A 31 7.62 10.38 8.65
CA LEU A 31 7.09 9.58 7.54
C LEU A 31 6.11 8.53 8.07
N TYR A 32 5.02 8.35 7.33
CA TYR A 32 3.88 7.48 7.65
C TYR A 32 3.06 7.87 8.88
N GLU A 33 3.40 8.94 9.59
CA GLU A 33 2.53 9.42 10.66
C GLU A 33 1.23 9.99 10.09
N VAL A 34 0.14 9.67 10.79
CA VAL A 34 -1.21 10.10 10.42
C VAL A 34 -1.60 11.37 11.17
N PHE A 35 -2.08 12.35 10.43
CA PHE A 35 -2.56 13.61 11.00
C PHE A 35 -3.89 14.05 10.40
N LYS A 36 -4.59 14.92 11.13
CA LYS A 36 -5.87 15.48 10.70
C LYS A 36 -5.67 16.90 10.17
N LEU A 37 -6.19 17.16 8.97
CA LEU A 37 -6.17 18.48 8.33
C LEU A 37 -7.52 18.70 7.63
N ASN A 38 -8.15 19.85 7.82
CA ASN A 38 -9.44 20.20 7.21
C ASN A 38 -10.54 19.12 7.35
N GLY A 39 -10.58 18.44 8.50
CA GLY A 39 -11.58 17.39 8.79
C GLY A 39 -11.28 16.02 8.18
N LYS A 40 -10.20 15.86 7.43
CA LYS A 40 -9.75 14.61 6.79
C LYS A 40 -8.47 14.09 7.43
N TYR A 41 -8.18 12.80 7.23
CA TYR A 41 -6.97 12.15 7.71
C TYR A 41 -5.98 11.97 6.57
N TYR A 42 -4.70 12.18 6.85
CA TYR A 42 -3.62 12.10 5.88
C TYR A 42 -2.43 11.35 6.47
N SER A 43 -1.76 10.54 5.65
CA SER A 43 -0.46 9.94 5.98
C SER A 43 0.63 10.69 5.23
N LEU A 44 1.69 11.10 5.94
CA LEU A 44 2.83 11.76 5.33
C LEU A 44 3.67 10.76 4.51
N GLY A 45 3.87 11.04 3.22
CA GLY A 45 4.66 10.18 2.33
C GLY A 45 6.00 10.80 1.91
N ILE A 46 6.10 12.13 1.97
CA ILE A 46 7.30 12.88 1.57
C ILE A 46 7.51 14.03 2.54
N VAL A 47 8.77 14.21 2.98
CA VAL A 47 9.21 15.37 3.76
C VAL A 47 10.42 15.97 3.09
N ALA A 48 10.39 17.29 2.84
CA ALA A 48 11.54 18.01 2.34
C ALA A 48 12.69 17.96 3.34
N ALA A 49 13.94 17.97 2.86
CA ALA A 49 15.12 17.97 3.72
C ALA A 49 15.14 19.16 4.70
N ASN A 50 14.59 20.31 4.29
CA ASN A 50 14.46 21.51 5.14
C ASN A 50 13.24 21.47 6.10
N LYS A 51 12.40 20.42 6.01
CA LYS A 51 11.14 20.24 6.77
C LYS A 51 10.12 21.37 6.61
N GLU A 52 10.26 22.25 5.62
CA GLU A 52 9.32 23.35 5.40
C GLU A 52 8.06 22.90 4.67
N TYR A 53 8.16 21.86 3.85
CA TYR A 53 7.03 21.27 3.13
C TYR A 53 7.10 19.75 3.07
N GLY A 54 5.96 19.14 2.75
CA GLY A 54 5.81 17.71 2.54
C GLY A 54 4.61 17.38 1.68
N ALA A 55 4.48 16.10 1.29
CA ALA A 55 3.32 15.60 0.56
C ALA A 55 2.68 14.43 1.30
N ALA A 56 1.35 14.40 1.31
CA ALA A 56 0.57 13.43 2.07
C ALA A 56 -0.54 12.78 1.24
N ASN A 57 -0.83 11.52 1.55
CA ASN A 57 -1.91 10.73 0.96
C ASN A 57 -3.15 10.81 1.85
N GLU A 58 -4.32 11.09 1.28
CA GLU A 58 -5.59 11.07 2.00
C GLU A 58 -5.96 9.64 2.40
N LEU A 59 -6.19 9.43 3.70
CA LEU A 59 -6.73 8.20 4.23
C LEU A 59 -8.26 8.26 4.16
N ARG A 60 -8.80 7.73 3.07
CA ARG A 60 -10.25 7.72 2.81
C ARG A 60 -11.01 6.79 3.76
N ARG A 61 -10.31 5.83 4.36
CA ARG A 61 -10.87 4.81 5.25
C ARG A 61 -9.94 4.66 6.45
N PHE A 62 -10.48 4.77 7.67
CA PHE A 62 -9.68 4.78 8.91
C PHE A 62 -10.18 3.76 9.94
N ASN A 63 -11.09 2.86 9.56
CA ASN A 63 -11.65 1.86 10.48
C ASN A 63 -10.98 0.50 10.27
N VAL A 64 -9.97 0.22 11.09
CA VAL A 64 -9.15 -1.01 11.00
C VAL A 64 -9.96 -2.30 11.14
N GLU A 65 -11.07 -2.29 11.90
CA GLU A 65 -11.90 -3.50 12.09
C GLU A 65 -12.83 -3.78 10.90
N LYS A 66 -13.25 -2.73 10.19
CA LYS A 66 -14.23 -2.85 9.09
C LYS A 66 -13.58 -2.98 7.72
N GLU A 67 -12.38 -2.44 7.55
CA GLU A 67 -11.75 -2.30 6.26
C GLU A 67 -10.88 -3.53 5.98
N LYS A 68 -11.39 -4.39 5.10
CA LYS A 68 -10.72 -5.61 4.64
C LYS A 68 -10.81 -5.67 3.12
N SER A 69 -9.74 -6.10 2.47
CA SER A 69 -9.73 -6.49 1.07
C SER A 69 -9.86 -8.02 0.99
N TYR A 70 -10.65 -8.51 0.04
CA TYR A 70 -10.89 -9.94 -0.15
C TYR A 70 -10.79 -10.27 -1.63
N HIS A 71 -10.15 -11.39 -1.95
CA HIS A 71 -10.07 -11.93 -3.32
C HIS A 71 -9.42 -11.01 -4.34
N GLU A 72 -8.51 -10.14 -3.91
CA GLU A 72 -7.69 -9.33 -4.83
C GLU A 72 -6.53 -10.18 -5.36
N ASN A 73 -6.09 -9.90 -6.59
CA ASN A 73 -4.91 -10.57 -7.17
C ASN A 73 -3.61 -10.11 -6.50
N ASP A 74 -3.58 -8.87 -6.04
CA ASP A 74 -2.43 -8.21 -5.44
C ASP A 74 -2.80 -7.70 -4.04
N ILE A 75 -1.82 -7.57 -3.13
CA ILE A 75 -2.05 -6.97 -1.81
C ILE A 75 -2.57 -5.54 -2.00
N THR A 76 -3.82 -5.32 -1.59
CA THR A 76 -4.47 -4.02 -1.65
C THR A 76 -4.75 -3.52 -0.24
N CYS A 77 -4.14 -2.40 0.14
CA CYS A 77 -4.32 -1.80 1.46
C CYS A 77 -5.76 -1.31 1.63
N PRO A 78 -6.52 -1.83 2.60
CA PRO A 78 -7.93 -1.48 2.76
C PRO A 78 -8.14 -0.08 3.36
N ILE A 79 -7.11 0.51 3.96
CA ILE A 79 -7.12 1.86 4.55
C ILE A 79 -6.94 2.94 3.47
N CYS A 80 -5.90 2.83 2.64
CA CYS A 80 -5.54 3.88 1.68
C CYS A 80 -5.76 3.52 0.21
N GLY A 81 -6.11 2.27 -0.10
CA GLY A 81 -6.34 1.78 -1.46
C GLY A 81 -5.07 1.63 -2.30
N TYR A 82 -3.89 1.68 -1.69
CA TYR A 82 -2.63 1.35 -2.38
C TYR A 82 -2.63 -0.13 -2.79
N VAL A 83 -2.17 -0.41 -4.01
CA VAL A 83 -2.00 -1.76 -4.54
C VAL A 83 -0.51 -2.01 -4.70
N ASP A 84 -0.05 -3.12 -4.13
CA ASP A 84 1.32 -3.59 -4.27
C ASP A 84 1.40 -4.64 -5.38
N TYR A 85 1.82 -4.21 -6.57
CA TYR A 85 1.91 -5.08 -7.75
C TYR A 85 3.04 -6.11 -7.69
N ASP A 86 4.01 -5.92 -6.78
CA ASP A 86 5.13 -6.82 -6.58
C ASP A 86 4.88 -7.77 -5.39
N SER A 87 3.67 -7.76 -4.82
CA SER A 87 3.28 -8.60 -3.67
C SER A 87 3.39 -10.12 -3.88
N TRP A 88 3.66 -10.58 -5.10
CA TRP A 88 3.93 -11.97 -5.42
C TRP A 88 5.34 -12.43 -5.02
N GLU A 89 6.25 -11.48 -4.82
CA GLU A 89 7.62 -11.70 -4.35
C GLU A 89 7.74 -11.70 -2.82
N GLU A 90 6.67 -11.32 -2.11
CA GLU A 90 6.63 -11.37 -0.65
C GLU A 90 6.67 -12.81 -0.15
N ASP A 91 7.54 -13.06 0.83
CA ASP A 91 7.70 -14.39 1.43
C ASP A 91 6.41 -14.79 2.17
N ASP A 92 6.01 -16.05 2.00
CA ASP A 92 4.78 -16.62 2.60
C ASP A 92 4.83 -16.68 4.15
N GLU A 93 5.95 -16.29 4.78
CA GLU A 93 6.21 -16.40 6.22
C GLU A 93 5.98 -15.11 7.01
N ASN A 94 5.77 -13.96 6.36
CA ASN A 94 5.56 -12.69 7.06
C ASN A 94 4.07 -12.43 7.33
N GLU A 95 3.66 -12.66 8.58
CA GLU A 95 2.29 -12.37 9.06
C GLU A 95 1.95 -10.87 9.02
N GLU A 96 2.96 -9.99 9.01
CA GLU A 96 2.81 -8.54 9.04
C GLU A 96 3.40 -7.88 7.78
N TYR A 97 2.53 -7.26 6.97
CA TYR A 97 2.90 -6.47 5.80
C TYR A 97 2.72 -4.98 6.09
N GLN A 98 3.77 -4.17 5.92
CA GLN A 98 3.66 -2.72 6.06
C GLN A 98 3.31 -2.07 4.71
N CYS A 99 2.16 -1.39 4.66
CA CYS A 99 1.77 -0.65 3.46
C CYS A 99 2.76 0.47 3.14
N GLY A 100 3.45 0.40 1.99
CA GLY A 100 4.43 1.40 1.55
C GLY A 100 3.87 2.82 1.32
N ARG A 101 2.54 3.00 1.31
CA ARG A 101 1.90 4.31 1.11
C ARG A 101 1.43 5.01 2.38
N CYS A 102 0.89 4.25 3.32
CA CYS A 102 0.30 4.79 4.55
C CYS A 102 0.90 4.24 5.84
N GLY A 103 1.86 3.33 5.74
CA GLY A 103 2.54 2.70 6.87
C GLY A 103 1.66 1.78 7.73
N ALA A 104 0.39 1.56 7.37
CA ALA A 104 -0.47 0.62 8.09
C ALA A 104 0.14 -0.79 8.05
N ILE A 105 0.19 -1.45 9.21
CA ILE A 105 0.53 -2.86 9.32
C ILE A 105 -0.71 -3.69 9.02
N LEU A 106 -0.62 -4.57 8.03
CA LEU A 106 -1.69 -5.42 7.55
C LEU A 106 -1.35 -6.87 7.86
N GLU A 107 -2.34 -7.62 8.33
CA GLU A 107 -2.27 -9.08 8.32
C GLU A 107 -2.69 -9.55 6.92
N VAL A 108 -1.80 -10.29 6.24
CA VAL A 108 -2.02 -10.73 4.85
C VAL A 108 -2.09 -12.25 4.82
N THR A 109 -3.06 -12.80 4.09
CA THR A 109 -3.17 -14.24 3.84
C THR A 109 -3.15 -14.50 2.35
N ARG A 110 -2.17 -15.26 1.88
CA ARG A 110 -2.08 -15.73 0.49
C ARG A 110 -2.76 -17.10 0.37
N ASN A 111 -3.67 -17.24 -0.59
CA ASN A 111 -4.32 -18.52 -0.90
C ASN A 111 -3.89 -19.00 -2.28
N VAL A 112 -2.95 -19.97 -2.34
CA VAL A 112 -2.46 -20.54 -3.60
C VAL A 112 -3.19 -21.86 -3.90
N GLN A 113 -3.83 -21.95 -5.07
CA GLN A 113 -4.45 -23.20 -5.55
C GLN A 113 -3.63 -23.80 -6.70
N VAL A 114 -3.05 -24.98 -6.48
CA VAL A 114 -2.34 -25.76 -7.51
C VAL A 114 -3.13 -27.02 -7.83
N THR A 115 -3.41 -27.26 -9.12
CA THR A 115 -4.13 -28.47 -9.56
C THR A 115 -3.41 -29.15 -10.72
N TYR A 116 -3.49 -30.50 -10.76
CA TYR A 116 -2.80 -31.33 -11.74
C TYR A 116 -3.79 -32.25 -12.46
N SER A 117 -3.52 -32.51 -13.74
CA SER A 117 -4.18 -33.57 -14.50
C SER A 117 -3.14 -34.33 -15.31
N ALA A 118 -3.35 -35.63 -15.47
CA ALA A 118 -2.48 -36.49 -16.25
C ALA A 118 -3.30 -37.39 -17.16
N LYS A 119 -2.74 -37.69 -18.33
CA LYS A 119 -3.28 -38.69 -19.25
C LYS A 119 -2.15 -39.66 -19.61
N VAL A 120 -2.48 -40.94 -19.64
CA VAL A 120 -1.53 -41.99 -20.05
C VAL A 120 -1.11 -41.75 -21.50
N LYS A 121 0.21 -41.63 -21.72
CA LYS A 121 0.82 -41.46 -23.04
C LYS A 121 1.44 -42.75 -23.56
N GLU A 122 2.01 -43.56 -22.68
CA GLU A 122 2.59 -44.87 -23.00
C GLU A 122 2.49 -45.79 -21.78
N LEU A 123 2.31 -47.08 -22.03
CA LEU A 123 2.29 -48.10 -20.99
C LEU A 123 3.71 -48.50 -20.59
N PRO A 124 3.96 -48.90 -19.32
CA PRO A 124 5.28 -49.39 -18.92
C PRO A 124 5.65 -50.67 -19.68
N LYS A 125 6.94 -50.88 -19.92
CA LYS A 125 7.45 -52.15 -20.48
C LYS A 125 7.16 -53.29 -19.50
N ILE A 126 6.49 -54.32 -20.00
CA ILE A 126 6.29 -55.58 -19.30
C ILE A 126 7.44 -56.51 -19.71
N TRP A 127 8.14 -57.08 -18.74
CA TRP A 127 9.15 -58.11 -18.96
C TRP A 127 8.49 -59.47 -18.69
N GLU A 128 8.50 -60.35 -19.69
CA GLU A 128 8.07 -61.76 -19.59
C GLU A 128 9.28 -62.70 -19.48
#